data_AF-A0A6P0NXF5-F1
#
_entry.id   AF-A0A6P0NXF5-F1
#
_cell.length_a   1.000
_cell.length_b   1.000
_cell.length_c   1.000
_cell.angle_alpha   90.00
_cell.angle_beta   90.00
_cell.angle_gamma   90.00
#
_symmetry.space_group_name_H-M   'P 1'
#
loop_
_entity.id
_entity.type
_entity.pdbx_description
1 polymer ?
#
loop_
_entity_poly.entity_id
_entity_poly.type
_entity_poly.pdbx_seq_one_letter_code
_entity_poly.pdbx_strand_id
1 'polypeptide(L)'
;MILPVKQTLWIVFWLFNQPEKQNIELFGNFLKDHPTLPDYFDKLLFISYLEDYWDILTLAIKANTNQKDTFANFLDYLDSSTQISIAEEIDKGIKEFLDKADDEEKQRFIIALQALVGLDEFFPQLISTARKIGVQLDELVGAYLTLDSIYLGLEYPPEQLQKMLTTVETAIQNREKPYNYLWQTFIFEGIWSCSLEVINYARQILELFLEKYSESYSFPTASLGINLFLKLLEYDANILDLAPNLFTTLSLDKLMEVDIYKPLDKLLYRLISIRSISRFFVNLEKEYISRLKTLLTHSNKLIRVGSALILKVIRNSSHFPGEIKIELFSDIRIDFSLGIEFIYKEDTKDRLIGITLLSLSDYPIEDKQYQHLIWNNLQNPKTEAEEKAWNKFLEEIPMDSEKHFMWRTLLEEILRKPAVYSSSVLRIAMERYLEIVGKS
;
A
#
# COMPACT_ATOMS: atom_id res chain seq x y z
N MET A 1 19.45 -4.62 24.55
CA MET A 1 18.61 -5.82 24.81
C MET A 1 17.57 -5.63 25.94
N ILE A 2 17.70 -4.64 26.84
CA ILE A 2 16.77 -4.42 27.97
C ILE A 2 15.46 -3.71 27.56
N LEU A 3 15.52 -2.84 26.53
CA LEU A 3 14.39 -2.01 26.09
C LEU A 3 13.21 -2.81 25.52
N PRO A 4 13.42 -3.85 24.67
CA PRO A 4 12.33 -4.68 24.16
C PRO A 4 11.61 -5.47 25.25
N VAL A 5 12.33 -5.93 26.29
CA VAL A 5 11.71 -6.66 27.41
C VAL A 5 10.79 -5.75 28.22
N LYS A 6 11.24 -4.53 28.54
CA LYS A 6 10.40 -3.55 29.27
C LYS A 6 9.15 -3.16 28.47
N GLN A 7 9.25 -3.06 27.16
CA GLN A 7 8.09 -2.84 26.27
C GLN A 7 7.10 -3.99 26.38
N THR A 8 7.55 -5.23 26.14
CA THR A 8 6.71 -6.44 26.24
C THR A 8 6.02 -6.52 27.60
N LEU A 9 6.70 -6.15 28.68
CA LEU A 9 6.12 -6.14 30.02
C LEU A 9 5.01 -5.10 30.18
N TRP A 10 5.11 -3.92 29.57
CA TRP A 10 3.99 -2.96 29.54
C TRP A 10 2.80 -3.48 28.72
N ILE A 11 3.04 -4.20 27.61
CA ILE A 11 1.95 -4.86 26.85
C ILE A 11 1.22 -5.85 27.74
N VAL A 12 1.98 -6.77 28.34
CA VAL A 12 1.43 -7.80 29.23
C VAL A 12 0.74 -7.16 30.43
N PHE A 13 1.30 -6.09 30.98
CA PHE A 13 0.68 -5.35 32.08
C PHE A 13 -0.71 -4.85 31.68
N TRP A 14 -0.85 -4.15 30.55
CA TRP A 14 -2.14 -3.60 30.12
C TRP A 14 -3.16 -4.66 29.69
N LEU A 15 -2.71 -5.85 29.27
CA LEU A 15 -3.62 -6.98 29.01
C LEU A 15 -4.32 -7.49 30.28
N PHE A 16 -3.71 -7.33 31.45
CA PHE A 16 -4.21 -7.89 32.71
C PHE A 16 -4.63 -6.85 33.74
N ASN A 17 -4.35 -5.56 33.51
CA ASN A 17 -4.58 -4.49 34.48
C ASN A 17 -5.36 -3.34 33.85
N GLN A 18 -6.29 -2.80 34.63
CA GLN A 18 -6.98 -1.57 34.25
C GLN A 18 -6.03 -0.36 34.29
N PRO A 19 -6.13 0.58 33.34
CA PRO A 19 -5.58 1.92 33.44
C PRO A 19 -6.06 2.66 34.69
N GLU A 20 -5.23 2.60 35.74
CA GLU A 20 -5.32 3.46 36.92
C GLU A 20 -4.36 4.64 36.78
N LYS A 21 -4.75 5.80 37.31
CA LYS A 21 -4.00 7.06 37.19
C LYS A 21 -2.51 6.91 37.51
N GLN A 22 -2.16 6.17 38.58
CA GLN A 22 -0.77 5.97 38.97
C GLN A 22 0.03 5.16 37.93
N ASN A 23 -0.56 4.09 37.37
CA ASN A 23 0.10 3.24 36.37
C ASN A 23 0.26 3.98 35.04
N ILE A 24 -0.73 4.80 34.69
CA ILE A 24 -0.74 5.66 33.52
C ILE A 24 0.36 6.73 33.62
N GLU A 25 0.49 7.39 34.78
CA GLU A 25 1.54 8.38 35.03
C GLU A 25 2.94 7.73 34.96
N LEU A 26 3.11 6.54 35.53
CA LEU A 26 4.36 5.76 35.43
C LEU A 26 4.70 5.40 33.98
N PHE A 27 3.70 4.98 33.21
CA PHE A 27 3.89 4.65 31.80
C PHE A 27 4.19 5.89 30.95
N GLY A 28 3.49 7.01 31.18
CA GLY A 28 3.75 8.28 30.51
C GLY A 28 5.17 8.80 30.76
N ASN A 29 5.67 8.69 32.00
CA ASN A 29 7.06 9.01 32.34
C ASN A 29 8.04 8.08 31.62
N PHE A 30 7.76 6.78 31.57
CA PHE A 30 8.57 5.82 30.81
C PHE A 30 8.65 6.17 29.31
N LEU A 31 7.54 6.63 28.69
CA LEU A 31 7.54 7.11 27.31
C LEU A 31 8.37 8.38 27.14
N LYS A 32 8.28 9.33 28.08
CA LYS A 32 9.06 10.58 28.07
C LYS A 32 10.57 10.33 28.18
N ASP A 33 10.97 9.38 29.01
CA ASP A 33 12.37 8.99 29.21
C ASP A 33 12.97 8.25 27.99
N HIS A 34 12.11 7.85 27.06
CA HIS A 34 12.49 7.07 25.90
C HIS A 34 11.79 7.56 24.62
N PRO A 35 12.15 8.73 24.09
CA PRO A 35 11.43 9.38 22.98
C PRO A 35 11.50 8.65 21.64
N THR A 36 12.39 7.66 21.47
CA THR A 36 12.48 6.84 20.24
C THR A 36 11.62 5.57 20.29
N LEU A 37 11.02 5.27 21.44
CA LEU A 37 10.16 4.09 21.62
C LEU A 37 8.82 4.15 20.89
N PRO A 38 8.13 5.29 20.79
CA PRO A 38 6.86 5.38 20.09
C PRO A 38 6.93 4.92 18.62
N ASP A 39 8.01 5.26 17.89
CA ASP A 39 8.28 4.76 16.52
C ASP A 39 8.44 3.23 16.44
N TYR A 40 8.77 2.58 17.55
CA TYR A 40 8.83 1.12 17.69
C TYR A 40 7.50 0.51 18.12
N PHE A 41 6.69 1.23 18.92
CA PHE A 41 5.34 0.81 19.28
C PHE A 41 4.39 0.84 18.07
N ASP A 42 4.55 1.81 17.16
CA ASP A 42 3.85 1.86 15.87
C ASP A 42 4.18 0.69 14.93
N LYS A 43 5.29 -0.01 15.18
CA LYS A 43 5.77 -1.11 14.32
C LYS A 43 5.34 -2.50 14.79
N LEU A 44 4.84 -2.65 16.01
CA LEU A 44 4.56 -3.95 16.62
C LEU A 44 3.14 -4.04 17.18
N LEU A 45 2.69 -5.29 17.31
CA LEU A 45 1.49 -5.83 17.96
C LEU A 45 0.95 -5.07 19.20
N PHE A 46 1.74 -4.21 19.84
CA PHE A 46 1.34 -3.42 21.01
C PHE A 46 0.13 -2.54 20.77
N ILE A 47 0.14 -1.74 19.69
CA ILE A 47 -0.99 -0.83 19.41
C ILE A 47 -2.22 -1.64 19.06
N SER A 48 -2.10 -2.69 18.25
CA SER A 48 -3.23 -3.57 17.91
C SER A 48 -3.83 -4.23 19.15
N TYR A 49 -3.00 -4.76 20.06
CA TYR A 49 -3.53 -5.33 21.31
C TYR A 49 -4.08 -4.27 22.26
N LEU A 50 -3.50 -3.08 22.34
CA LEU A 50 -4.07 -2.02 23.17
C LEU A 50 -5.37 -1.46 22.60
N GLU A 51 -5.52 -1.38 21.28
CA GLU A 51 -6.78 -1.03 20.60
C GLU A 51 -7.88 -2.03 20.97
N ASP A 52 -7.56 -3.31 21.14
CA ASP A 52 -8.57 -4.32 21.52
C ASP A 52 -9.10 -4.18 22.97
N TYR A 53 -8.39 -3.48 23.85
CA TYR A 53 -8.74 -3.43 25.29
C TYR A 53 -8.88 -2.02 25.88
N TRP A 54 -8.17 -1.01 25.35
CA TRP A 54 -8.05 0.33 25.92
C TRP A 54 -7.91 1.43 24.84
N ASP A 55 -9.00 1.73 24.15
CA ASP A 55 -9.09 2.69 23.04
C ASP A 55 -8.52 4.08 23.37
N ILE A 56 -8.93 4.65 24.51
CA ILE A 56 -8.50 5.99 24.93
C ILE A 56 -7.02 5.99 25.34
N LEU A 57 -6.52 4.89 25.90
CA LEU A 57 -5.11 4.75 26.23
C LEU A 57 -4.25 4.75 24.96
N THR A 58 -4.71 4.03 23.93
CA THR A 58 -4.06 4.06 22.62
C THR A 58 -4.02 5.47 22.04
N LEU A 59 -5.14 6.19 22.07
CA LEU A 59 -5.18 7.59 21.62
C LEU A 59 -4.21 8.47 22.41
N ALA A 60 -4.16 8.31 23.74
CA ALA A 60 -3.26 9.07 24.60
C ALA A 60 -1.79 8.84 24.25
N ILE A 61 -1.41 7.60 23.95
CA ILE A 61 -0.05 7.24 23.52
C ILE A 61 0.28 7.89 22.17
N LYS A 62 -0.63 7.77 21.19
CA LYS A 62 -0.46 8.37 19.85
C LYS A 62 -0.34 9.89 19.94
N ALA A 63 -1.18 10.55 20.74
CA ALA A 63 -1.14 11.99 20.96
C ALA A 63 0.17 12.45 21.63
N ASN A 64 0.65 11.72 22.64
CA ASN A 64 1.90 12.01 23.34
C ASN A 64 3.16 11.79 22.46
N THR A 65 3.03 10.95 21.43
CA THR A 65 4.08 10.75 20.41
C THR A 65 4.25 11.98 19.53
N ASN A 66 3.13 12.63 19.19
CA ASN A 66 3.06 13.73 18.23
C ASN A 66 3.13 15.12 18.89
N GLN A 67 2.74 15.24 20.16
CA GLN A 67 2.69 16.52 20.88
C GLN A 67 3.16 16.35 22.33
N LYS A 68 4.03 17.25 22.79
CA LYS A 68 4.45 17.30 24.20
C LYS A 68 3.30 17.88 25.02
N ASP A 69 2.80 17.11 25.99
CA ASP A 69 1.86 17.48 27.06
C ASP A 69 0.33 17.33 26.82
N THR A 70 -0.12 16.58 25.82
CA THR A 70 -1.55 16.23 25.67
C THR A 70 -2.02 15.11 26.60
N PHE A 71 -1.11 14.27 27.11
CA PHE A 71 -1.44 13.08 27.91
C PHE A 71 -2.26 13.37 29.18
N ALA A 72 -2.10 14.55 29.79
CA ALA A 72 -2.82 14.93 30.99
C ALA A 72 -4.35 15.04 30.77
N ASN A 73 -4.78 15.41 29.57
CA ASN A 73 -6.19 15.58 29.24
C ASN A 73 -6.94 14.24 29.14
N PHE A 74 -6.19 13.14 28.94
CA PHE A 74 -6.76 11.80 28.85
C PHE A 74 -7.00 11.17 30.23
N LEU A 75 -6.32 11.63 31.28
CA LEU A 75 -6.31 10.97 32.60
C LEU A 75 -7.70 10.70 33.18
N ASP A 76 -8.63 11.64 32.99
CA ASP A 76 -9.99 11.54 33.51
C ASP A 76 -10.91 10.65 32.66
N TYR A 77 -10.41 10.12 31.53
CA TYR A 77 -11.18 9.31 30.57
C TYR A 77 -10.63 7.90 30.39
N LEU A 78 -9.55 7.57 31.09
CA LEU A 78 -8.89 6.27 30.94
C LEU A 78 -9.48 5.19 31.83
N ASP A 79 -10.32 5.50 32.81
CA ASP A 79 -10.95 4.44 33.60
C ASP A 79 -11.95 3.63 32.75
N SER A 80 -12.15 2.37 33.13
CA SER A 80 -13.00 1.44 32.38
C SER A 80 -14.45 1.91 32.28
N SER A 81 -14.99 2.55 33.33
CA SER A 81 -16.39 2.97 33.33
C SER A 81 -16.65 4.10 32.34
N THR A 82 -15.71 5.05 32.23
CA THR A 82 -15.80 6.13 31.25
C THR A 82 -15.61 5.61 29.83
N GLN A 83 -14.65 4.72 29.58
CA GLN A 83 -14.45 4.13 28.25
C GLN A 83 -15.68 3.31 27.79
N ILE A 84 -16.26 2.50 28.69
CA ILE A 84 -17.51 1.77 28.42
C ILE A 84 -18.64 2.74 28.09
N SER A 85 -18.80 3.82 28.86
CA SER A 85 -19.85 4.81 28.60
C SER A 85 -19.70 5.49 27.24
N ILE A 86 -18.47 5.80 26.81
CA ILE A 86 -18.21 6.39 25.49
C ILE A 86 -18.54 5.36 24.38
N ALA A 87 -18.09 4.11 24.54
CA ALA A 87 -18.38 3.04 23.60
C ALA A 87 -19.89 2.79 23.44
N GLU A 88 -20.63 2.73 24.55
CA GLU A 88 -22.09 2.58 24.55
C GLU A 88 -22.79 3.77 23.87
N GLU A 89 -22.28 4.98 24.04
CA GLU A 89 -22.82 6.19 23.40
C GLU A 89 -22.60 6.18 21.88
N ILE A 90 -21.42 5.71 21.43
CA ILE A 90 -21.12 5.50 20.00
C ILE A 90 -22.03 4.41 19.42
N ASP A 91 -22.09 3.23 20.05
CA ASP A 91 -22.91 2.10 19.60
C ASP A 91 -24.39 2.46 19.50
N LYS A 92 -24.89 3.20 20.50
CA LYS A 92 -26.26 3.69 20.51
C LYS A 92 -26.49 4.70 19.38
N GLY A 93 -25.57 5.64 19.17
CA GLY A 93 -25.65 6.61 18.08
C GLY A 93 -25.68 5.93 16.71
N ILE A 94 -24.84 4.91 16.49
CA ILE A 94 -24.81 4.12 15.26
C ILE A 94 -26.17 3.43 15.03
N LYS A 95 -26.68 2.71 16.03
CA LYS A 95 -27.96 1.99 15.91
C LYS A 95 -29.13 2.95 15.66
N GLU A 96 -29.23 4.01 16.45
CA GLU A 96 -30.32 4.98 16.32
C GLU A 96 -30.32 5.70 14.97
N PHE A 97 -29.14 5.97 14.40
CA PHE A 97 -29.03 6.55 13.07
C PHE A 97 -29.46 5.54 12.00
N LEU A 98 -28.89 4.34 12.00
CA LEU A 98 -29.19 3.29 11.02
C LEU A 98 -30.66 2.86 11.02
N ASP A 99 -31.34 2.89 12.18
CA ASP A 99 -32.75 2.52 12.27
C ASP A 99 -33.70 3.55 11.63
N LYS A 100 -33.28 4.82 11.55
CA LYS A 100 -34.11 5.94 11.08
C LYS A 100 -33.76 6.41 9.67
N ALA A 101 -32.49 6.26 9.29
CA ALA A 101 -31.95 6.75 8.04
C ALA A 101 -32.50 5.98 6.83
N ASP A 102 -32.72 6.70 5.74
CA ASP A 102 -32.95 6.08 4.44
C ASP A 102 -31.66 5.46 3.87
N ASP A 103 -31.74 4.81 2.72
CA ASP A 103 -30.60 4.10 2.13
C ASP A 103 -29.45 5.06 1.74
N GLU A 104 -29.77 6.29 1.33
CA GLU A 104 -28.78 7.30 0.94
C GLU A 104 -28.05 7.87 2.17
N GLU A 105 -28.80 8.17 3.23
CA GLU A 105 -28.27 8.60 4.51
C GLU A 105 -27.42 7.52 5.17
N LYS A 106 -27.86 6.25 5.12
CA LYS A 106 -27.07 5.11 5.59
C LYS A 106 -25.74 5.00 4.84
N GLN A 107 -25.76 5.13 3.51
CA GLN A 107 -24.55 5.08 2.70
C GLN A 107 -23.59 6.21 3.07
N ARG A 108 -24.09 7.45 3.20
CA ARG A 108 -23.29 8.59 3.66
C ARG A 108 -22.68 8.36 5.04
N PHE A 109 -23.45 7.83 5.98
CA PHE A 109 -22.99 7.55 7.34
C PHE A 109 -21.91 6.46 7.38
N ILE A 110 -22.12 5.36 6.65
CA ILE A 110 -21.14 4.28 6.53
C ILE A 110 -19.83 4.81 5.94
N ILE A 111 -19.92 5.63 4.90
CA ILE A 111 -18.76 6.28 4.27
C ILE A 111 -18.01 7.16 5.28
N ALA A 112 -18.73 7.96 6.07
CA ALA A 112 -18.14 8.80 7.10
C ALA A 112 -17.44 7.98 8.19
N LEU A 113 -18.04 6.86 8.63
CA LEU A 113 -17.46 5.94 9.62
C LEU A 113 -16.17 5.27 9.10
N GLN A 114 -16.15 4.84 7.83
CA GLN A 114 -14.96 4.20 7.26
C GLN A 114 -13.82 5.19 6.97
N ALA A 115 -14.17 6.41 6.54
CA ALA A 115 -13.19 7.44 6.24
C ALA A 115 -12.70 8.17 7.49
N LEU A 116 -13.46 8.08 8.59
CA LEU A 116 -13.29 8.90 9.80
C LEU A 116 -13.24 10.39 9.43
N VAL A 117 -14.26 10.85 8.69
CA VAL A 117 -14.41 12.24 8.26
C VAL A 117 -15.86 12.66 8.36
N GLY A 118 -16.11 13.81 8.99
CA GLY A 118 -17.44 14.39 9.07
C GLY A 118 -18.36 13.67 10.06
N LEU A 119 -17.78 13.03 11.08
CA LEU A 119 -18.56 12.33 12.12
C LEU A 119 -19.25 13.28 13.09
N ASP A 120 -18.95 14.57 13.03
CA ASP A 120 -19.63 15.64 13.77
C ASP A 120 -21.09 15.82 13.34
N GLU A 121 -21.41 15.52 12.08
CA GLU A 121 -22.79 15.48 11.59
C GLU A 121 -23.62 14.38 12.27
N PHE A 122 -22.98 13.28 12.67
CA PHE A 122 -23.64 12.06 13.15
C PHE A 122 -23.54 11.85 14.66
N PHE A 123 -22.49 12.38 15.30
CA PHE A 123 -22.27 12.28 16.75
C PHE A 123 -22.06 13.64 17.43
N PRO A 124 -23.00 14.60 17.28
CA PRO A 124 -22.86 15.94 17.86
C PRO A 124 -22.69 15.93 19.39
N GLN A 125 -23.26 14.93 20.06
CA GLN A 125 -23.15 14.73 21.51
C GLN A 125 -21.72 14.47 21.98
N LEU A 126 -20.90 13.81 21.15
CA LEU A 126 -19.51 13.45 21.49
C LEU A 126 -18.52 14.59 21.27
N ILE A 127 -18.91 15.68 20.59
CA ILE A 127 -18.04 16.84 20.31
C ILE A 127 -17.47 17.43 21.60
N SER A 128 -18.30 17.56 22.64
CA SER A 128 -17.82 18.10 23.92
C SER A 128 -16.80 17.18 24.59
N THR A 129 -16.94 15.87 24.45
CA THR A 129 -16.04 14.88 25.03
C THR A 129 -14.70 14.90 24.30
N ALA A 130 -14.72 14.84 22.96
CA ALA A 130 -13.52 14.94 22.12
C ALA A 130 -12.71 16.21 22.43
N ARG A 131 -13.39 17.37 22.52
CA ARG A 131 -12.74 18.65 22.84
C ARG A 131 -12.10 18.66 24.23
N LYS A 132 -12.71 18.04 25.24
CA LYS A 132 -12.14 17.98 26.60
C LYS A 132 -10.91 17.07 26.67
N ILE A 133 -10.94 15.95 25.94
CA ILE A 133 -9.80 15.05 25.79
C ILE A 133 -8.69 15.73 24.97
N GLY A 134 -9.05 16.66 24.08
CA GLY A 134 -8.11 17.38 23.21
C GLY A 134 -7.80 16.64 21.92
N VAL A 135 -8.74 15.82 21.44
CA VAL A 135 -8.67 15.09 20.17
C VAL A 135 -9.78 15.56 19.22
N GLN A 136 -9.64 15.27 17.93
CA GLN A 136 -10.74 15.43 16.98
C GLN A 136 -11.84 14.40 17.28
N LEU A 137 -13.08 14.71 16.90
CA LEU A 137 -14.18 13.76 17.08
C LEU A 137 -13.93 12.48 16.26
N ASP A 138 -13.40 12.63 15.05
CA ASP A 138 -13.07 11.51 14.17
C ASP A 138 -12.03 10.56 14.80
N GLU A 139 -11.07 11.09 15.56
CA GLU A 139 -10.11 10.31 16.37
C GLU A 139 -10.78 9.52 17.47
N LEU A 140 -11.68 10.18 18.20
CA LEU A 140 -12.38 9.58 19.33
C LEU A 140 -13.24 8.42 18.84
N VAL A 141 -14.09 8.66 17.84
CA VAL A 141 -14.97 7.62 17.31
C VAL A 141 -14.15 6.52 16.64
N GLY A 142 -13.13 6.88 15.86
CA GLY A 142 -12.28 5.91 15.16
C GLY A 142 -11.48 4.98 16.08
N ALA A 143 -11.25 5.35 17.34
CA ALA A 143 -10.63 4.45 18.30
C ALA A 143 -11.53 3.26 18.65
N TYR A 144 -12.85 3.48 18.78
CA TYR A 144 -13.82 2.44 19.17
C TYR A 144 -14.37 1.63 17.98
N LEU A 145 -14.03 2.00 16.74
CA LEU A 145 -14.52 1.31 15.55
C LEU A 145 -13.55 0.20 15.12
N THR A 146 -14.00 -1.06 15.25
CA THR A 146 -13.34 -2.21 14.61
C THR A 146 -13.87 -2.38 13.19
N LEU A 147 -13.13 -1.89 12.20
CA LEU A 147 -13.57 -1.80 10.80
C LEU A 147 -13.57 -3.12 10.01
N ASP A 148 -13.47 -4.28 10.67
CA ASP A 148 -13.27 -5.58 10.00
C ASP A 148 -14.48 -6.09 9.20
N SER A 149 -15.62 -5.40 9.18
CA SER A 149 -16.85 -5.97 8.59
C SER A 149 -17.75 -5.00 7.81
N ILE A 150 -17.44 -3.72 7.73
CA ILE A 150 -18.35 -2.75 7.12
C ILE A 150 -17.98 -2.61 5.63
N TYR A 151 -18.65 -3.42 4.81
CA TYR A 151 -18.94 -3.30 3.36
C TYR A 151 -17.86 -2.76 2.41
N LEU A 152 -17.31 -3.71 1.64
CA LEU A 152 -16.51 -3.49 0.44
C LEU A 152 -17.39 -3.05 -0.76
N GLY A 153 -16.99 -1.98 -1.45
CA GLY A 153 -17.59 -1.58 -2.74
C GLY A 153 -18.65 -0.48 -2.67
N LEU A 154 -18.56 0.41 -1.69
CA LEU A 154 -19.42 1.58 -1.60
C LEU A 154 -19.12 2.57 -2.72
N GLU A 155 -20.18 3.13 -3.27
CA GLU A 155 -20.12 4.23 -4.22
C GLU A 155 -20.11 5.55 -3.45
N TYR A 156 -19.12 6.40 -3.70
CA TYR A 156 -18.95 7.64 -2.97
C TYR A 156 -19.61 8.78 -3.74
N PRO A 157 -20.69 9.41 -3.22
CA PRO A 157 -21.34 10.52 -3.90
C PRO A 157 -20.40 11.72 -4.00
N PRO A 158 -20.58 12.62 -5.00
CA PRO A 158 -19.67 13.73 -5.26
C PRO A 158 -19.38 14.62 -4.05
N GLU A 159 -20.41 14.91 -3.22
CA GLU A 159 -20.27 15.74 -2.03
C GLU A 159 -19.34 15.11 -0.97
N GLN A 160 -19.43 13.79 -0.78
CA GLN A 160 -18.57 13.05 0.15
C GLN A 160 -17.15 12.95 -0.40
N LEU A 161 -17.01 12.70 -1.71
CA LEU A 161 -15.70 12.72 -2.38
C LEU A 161 -15.02 14.08 -2.20
N GLN A 162 -15.75 15.19 -2.37
CA GLN A 162 -15.19 16.53 -2.21
C GLN A 162 -14.70 16.78 -0.79
N LYS A 163 -15.48 16.41 0.24
CA LYS A 163 -15.05 16.52 1.65
C LYS A 163 -13.77 15.73 1.90
N MET A 164 -13.70 14.49 1.41
CA MET A 164 -12.52 13.63 1.57
C MET A 164 -11.29 14.20 0.87
N LEU A 165 -11.44 14.68 -0.36
CA LEU A 165 -10.38 15.34 -1.13
C LEU A 165 -9.88 16.60 -0.41
N THR A 166 -10.75 17.41 0.19
CA THR A 166 -10.34 18.58 0.97
C THR A 166 -9.60 18.22 2.26
N THR A 167 -10.03 17.18 2.97
CA THR A 167 -9.29 16.66 4.13
C THR A 167 -7.89 16.17 3.73
N VAL A 168 -7.81 15.45 2.62
CA VAL A 168 -6.56 15.00 2.00
C VAL A 168 -5.65 16.18 1.64
N GLU A 169 -6.20 17.19 0.97
CA GLU A 169 -5.45 18.39 0.58
C GLU A 169 -4.84 19.08 1.80
N THR A 170 -5.64 19.30 2.83
CA THR A 170 -5.23 19.94 4.10
C THR A 170 -4.08 19.15 4.75
N ALA A 171 -4.21 17.83 4.79
CA ALA A 171 -3.18 16.95 5.34
C ALA A 171 -1.86 17.02 4.57
N ILE A 172 -1.92 17.07 3.23
CA ILE A 172 -0.72 17.25 2.38
C ILE A 172 -0.08 18.61 2.63
N GLN A 173 -0.87 19.68 2.74
CA GLN A 173 -0.38 21.02 3.02
C GLN A 173 0.32 21.09 4.39
N ASN A 174 -0.26 20.48 5.41
CA ASN A 174 0.25 20.49 6.78
C ASN A 174 1.34 19.43 7.04
N ARG A 175 1.55 18.51 6.08
CA ARG A 175 2.40 17.31 6.24
C ARG A 175 1.96 16.41 7.39
N GLU A 176 0.67 16.40 7.65
CA GLU A 176 0.06 15.56 8.66
C GLU A 176 -0.38 14.28 7.98
N LYS A 177 -0.04 13.13 8.56
CA LYS A 177 -0.49 11.86 8.03
C LYS A 177 -1.97 11.68 8.40
N PRO A 178 -2.89 11.55 7.44
CA PRO A 178 -4.30 11.27 7.75
C PRO A 178 -4.47 9.92 8.42
N TYR A 179 -5.68 9.69 8.94
CA TYR A 179 -6.09 8.38 9.42
C TYR A 179 -5.82 7.33 8.34
N ASN A 180 -5.18 6.21 8.75
CA ASN A 180 -4.82 5.15 7.80
C ASN A 180 -6.05 4.67 7.00
N TYR A 181 -7.21 4.66 7.64
CA TYR A 181 -8.49 4.27 7.06
C TYR A 181 -9.02 5.25 6.01
N LEU A 182 -8.77 6.56 6.17
CA LEU A 182 -9.17 7.55 5.16
C LEU A 182 -8.61 7.14 3.80
N TRP A 183 -7.29 6.95 3.71
CA TRP A 183 -6.66 6.60 2.44
C TRP A 183 -7.03 5.22 1.95
N GLN A 184 -7.04 4.24 2.85
CA GLN A 184 -7.31 2.85 2.49
C GLN A 184 -8.71 2.72 1.86
N THR A 185 -9.72 3.23 2.54
CA THR A 185 -11.09 3.07 2.08
C THR A 185 -11.39 3.98 0.89
N PHE A 186 -10.97 5.26 0.97
CA PHE A 186 -11.26 6.27 -0.06
C PHE A 186 -10.54 6.03 -1.38
N ILE A 187 -9.22 5.81 -1.36
CA ILE A 187 -8.45 5.64 -2.60
C ILE A 187 -8.64 4.22 -3.13
N PHE A 188 -8.46 3.22 -2.28
CA PHE A 188 -8.27 1.86 -2.77
C PHE A 188 -9.55 1.04 -2.90
N GLU A 189 -10.52 1.25 -2.01
CA GLU A 189 -11.68 0.36 -1.93
C GLU A 189 -12.95 1.00 -2.50
N GLY A 190 -13.00 2.34 -2.54
CA GLY A 190 -14.16 3.11 -2.98
C GLY A 190 -14.34 3.19 -4.49
N ILE A 191 -15.60 3.07 -4.92
CA ILE A 191 -16.02 3.40 -6.28
C ILE A 191 -16.38 4.88 -6.28
N TRP A 192 -15.73 5.68 -7.13
CA TRP A 192 -16.01 7.11 -7.15
C TRP A 192 -17.11 7.38 -8.18
N SER A 193 -18.28 7.86 -7.73
CA SER A 193 -19.26 8.42 -8.66
C SER A 193 -18.78 9.81 -9.06
N CYS A 194 -17.89 9.87 -10.05
CA CYS A 194 -17.15 11.07 -10.38
C CYS A 194 -17.87 11.97 -11.39
N SER A 195 -18.00 13.25 -11.03
CA SER A 195 -18.08 14.32 -12.03
C SER A 195 -16.67 14.68 -12.52
N LEU A 196 -16.57 15.30 -13.70
CA LEU A 196 -15.31 15.82 -14.23
C LEU A 196 -14.62 16.80 -13.25
N GLU A 197 -15.42 17.55 -12.48
CA GLU A 197 -14.92 18.49 -11.47
C GLU A 197 -14.17 17.78 -10.34
N VAL A 198 -14.72 16.66 -9.84
CA VAL A 198 -14.08 15.86 -8.78
C VAL A 198 -12.77 15.25 -9.27
N ILE A 199 -12.74 14.74 -10.50
CA ILE A 199 -11.53 14.18 -11.12
C ILE A 199 -10.45 15.27 -11.25
N ASN A 200 -10.81 16.45 -11.75
CA ASN A 200 -9.89 17.58 -11.88
C ASN A 200 -9.33 18.02 -10.51
N TYR A 201 -10.17 18.05 -9.47
CA TYR A 201 -9.71 18.39 -8.12
C TYR A 201 -8.76 17.33 -7.55
N ALA A 202 -9.07 16.05 -7.74
CA ALA A 202 -8.18 14.96 -7.33
C ALA A 202 -6.85 14.97 -8.11
N ARG A 203 -6.85 15.36 -9.38
CA ARG A 203 -5.63 15.62 -10.16
C ARG A 203 -4.80 16.76 -9.57
N GLN A 204 -5.42 17.88 -9.19
CA GLN A 204 -4.73 18.99 -8.53
C GLN A 204 -4.12 18.56 -7.19
N ILE A 205 -4.80 17.69 -6.45
CA ILE A 205 -4.28 17.09 -5.21
C ILE A 205 -3.04 16.23 -5.49
N LEU A 206 -3.02 15.44 -6.58
CA LEU A 206 -1.81 14.71 -6.96
C LEU A 206 -0.67 15.66 -7.36
N GLU A 207 -0.95 16.76 -8.05
CA GLU A 207 0.05 17.78 -8.36
C GLU A 207 0.64 18.41 -7.09
N LEU A 208 -0.22 18.80 -6.15
CA LEU A 208 0.17 19.32 -4.84
C LEU A 208 1.00 18.28 -4.05
N PHE A 209 0.57 17.02 -4.08
CA PHE A 209 1.31 15.92 -3.46
C PHE A 209 2.74 15.86 -4.00
N LEU A 210 2.91 15.89 -5.32
CA LEU A 210 4.23 15.82 -5.96
C LEU A 210 5.07 17.05 -5.65
N GLU A 211 4.46 18.24 -5.55
CA GLU A 211 5.16 19.46 -5.15
C GLU A 211 5.67 19.40 -3.70
N LYS A 212 4.89 18.82 -2.79
CA LYS A 212 5.22 18.77 -1.35
C LYS A 212 6.02 17.54 -0.95
N TYR A 213 6.16 16.55 -1.82
CA TYR A 213 6.86 15.31 -1.54
C TYR A 213 8.35 15.52 -1.22
N SER A 214 8.82 14.83 -0.20
CA SER A 214 10.24 14.70 0.12
C SER A 214 10.49 13.39 0.85
N GLU A 215 11.58 12.71 0.50
CA GLU A 215 12.03 11.49 1.21
C GLU A 215 12.40 11.75 2.68
N SER A 216 12.66 13.01 3.05
CA SER A 216 12.98 13.41 4.43
C SER A 216 11.76 13.55 5.34
N TYR A 217 10.54 13.52 4.80
CA TYR A 217 9.31 13.62 5.59
C TYR A 217 8.63 12.27 5.75
N SER A 218 7.92 12.10 6.87
CA SER A 218 7.06 10.94 7.12
C SER A 218 5.81 10.94 6.25
N PHE A 219 5.38 12.11 5.77
CA PHE A 219 4.24 12.32 4.91
C PHE A 219 4.43 13.59 4.04
N PRO A 220 3.93 13.64 2.80
CA PRO A 220 3.30 12.57 2.00
C PRO A 220 4.22 11.38 1.66
N THR A 221 3.68 10.17 1.50
CA THR A 221 4.47 8.94 1.20
C THR A 221 4.35 8.50 -0.25
N ALA A 222 5.46 8.17 -0.91
CA ALA A 222 5.49 7.81 -2.34
C ALA A 222 4.42 6.78 -2.76
N SER A 223 4.17 5.76 -1.94
CA SER A 223 3.11 4.77 -2.18
C SER A 223 1.73 5.40 -2.39
N LEU A 224 1.35 6.41 -1.59
CA LEU A 224 0.06 7.07 -1.71
C LEU A 224 -0.05 7.86 -3.01
N GLY A 225 1.02 8.56 -3.41
CA GLY A 225 1.06 9.27 -4.70
C GLY A 225 0.88 8.33 -5.88
N ILE A 226 1.53 7.16 -5.84
CA ILE A 226 1.39 6.13 -6.87
C ILE A 226 -0.04 5.57 -6.90
N ASN A 227 -0.62 5.29 -5.74
CA ASN A 227 -1.97 4.74 -5.67
C ASN A 227 -3.03 5.76 -6.11
N LEU A 228 -2.87 7.03 -5.77
CA LEU A 228 -3.75 8.10 -6.26
C LEU A 228 -3.63 8.24 -7.79
N PHE A 229 -2.42 8.19 -8.34
CA PHE A 229 -2.20 8.19 -9.79
C PHE A 229 -2.89 7.01 -10.47
N LEU A 230 -2.72 5.80 -9.93
CA LEU A 230 -3.38 4.59 -10.44
C LEU A 230 -4.91 4.67 -10.36
N LYS A 231 -5.43 5.20 -9.25
CA LYS A 231 -6.87 5.40 -9.06
C LYS A 231 -7.43 6.39 -10.08
N LEU A 232 -6.75 7.51 -10.31
CA LEU A 232 -7.18 8.51 -11.29
C LEU A 232 -7.10 7.98 -12.73
N LEU A 233 -6.19 7.05 -13.01
CA LEU A 233 -6.09 6.40 -14.31
C LEU A 233 -7.34 5.59 -14.67
N GLU A 234 -8.16 5.16 -13.70
CA GLU A 234 -9.48 4.55 -13.99
C GLU A 234 -10.45 5.52 -14.66
N TYR A 235 -10.34 6.82 -14.38
CA TYR A 235 -11.37 7.80 -14.70
C TYR A 235 -10.92 8.82 -15.76
N ASP A 236 -9.62 9.11 -15.86
CA ASP A 236 -9.10 10.11 -16.80
C ASP A 236 -7.72 9.74 -17.37
N ALA A 237 -7.70 9.48 -18.67
CA ALA A 237 -6.49 9.21 -19.43
C ALA A 237 -5.48 10.38 -19.43
N ASN A 238 -5.93 11.61 -19.19
CA ASN A 238 -5.06 12.78 -19.16
C ASN A 238 -4.21 12.83 -17.87
N ILE A 239 -4.47 11.97 -16.88
CA ILE A 239 -3.58 11.83 -15.73
C ILE A 239 -2.16 11.44 -16.14
N LEU A 240 -2.00 10.78 -17.29
CA LEU A 240 -0.70 10.39 -17.85
C LEU A 240 0.20 11.59 -18.15
N ASP A 241 -0.34 12.80 -18.29
CA ASP A 241 0.45 14.03 -18.40
C ASP A 241 1.29 14.29 -17.13
N LEU A 242 0.88 13.73 -15.99
CA LEU A 242 1.62 13.81 -14.73
C LEU A 242 2.65 12.69 -14.54
N ALA A 243 2.64 11.66 -15.38
CA ALA A 243 3.59 10.55 -15.30
C ALA A 243 5.06 11.01 -15.34
N PRO A 244 5.46 11.99 -16.18
CA PRO A 244 6.80 12.57 -16.12
C PRO A 244 7.17 13.09 -14.73
N ASN A 245 6.32 13.92 -14.14
CA ASN A 245 6.57 14.51 -12.82
C ASN A 245 6.57 13.43 -11.73
N LEU A 246 5.62 12.48 -11.79
CA LEU A 246 5.53 11.35 -10.87
C LEU A 246 6.84 10.56 -10.82
N PHE A 247 7.36 10.14 -11.98
CA PHE A 247 8.54 9.26 -12.06
C PHE A 247 9.87 9.98 -11.87
N THR A 248 9.91 11.30 -12.00
CA THR A 248 11.10 12.10 -11.64
C THR A 248 11.12 12.49 -10.17
N THR A 249 9.96 12.62 -9.54
CA THR A 249 9.81 13.05 -8.15
C THR A 249 9.86 11.87 -7.17
N LEU A 250 9.22 10.75 -7.53
CA LEU A 250 9.20 9.55 -6.69
C LEU A 250 10.30 8.57 -7.11
N SER A 251 11.03 8.04 -6.13
CA SER A 251 12.04 7.03 -6.37
C SER A 251 11.43 5.72 -6.89
N LEU A 252 12.04 5.15 -7.93
CA LEU A 252 11.47 4.00 -8.66
C LEU A 252 11.38 2.72 -7.80
N ASP A 253 12.20 2.58 -6.77
CA ASP A 253 12.09 1.48 -5.81
C ASP A 253 10.79 1.55 -5.01
N LYS A 254 10.21 2.73 -4.83
CA LYS A 254 8.90 2.89 -4.18
C LYS A 254 7.75 2.37 -5.03
N LEU A 255 7.87 2.39 -6.36
CA LEU A 255 6.93 1.69 -7.25
C LEU A 255 6.97 0.17 -7.05
N MET A 256 8.15 -0.38 -6.74
CA MET A 256 8.32 -1.81 -6.45
C MET A 256 7.72 -2.23 -5.11
N GLU A 257 7.65 -1.31 -4.15
CA GLU A 257 7.01 -1.52 -2.85
C GLU A 257 5.48 -1.62 -2.94
N VAL A 258 4.88 -1.21 -4.05
CA VAL A 258 3.42 -1.23 -4.25
C VAL A 258 2.89 -2.65 -4.41
N ASP A 259 3.64 -3.62 -4.98
CA ASP A 259 3.15 -5.02 -4.99
C ASP A 259 4.13 -6.16 -5.41
N ILE A 260 5.47 -5.99 -5.39
CA ILE A 260 6.33 -7.01 -6.05
C ILE A 260 7.26 -7.80 -5.12
N TYR A 261 7.78 -7.26 -4.00
CA TYR A 261 8.84 -7.96 -3.24
C TYR A 261 8.88 -7.86 -1.71
N LYS A 262 7.88 -7.30 -1.00
CA LYS A 262 7.96 -7.28 0.47
C LYS A 262 7.73 -8.69 1.07
N PRO A 263 8.68 -9.22 1.87
CA PRO A 263 8.43 -10.40 2.70
C PRO A 263 7.38 -10.02 3.77
N LEU A 264 6.17 -10.56 3.62
CA LEU A 264 5.54 -11.49 4.56
C LEU A 264 5.52 -11.21 6.07
N ASP A 265 5.57 -9.96 6.56
CA ASP A 265 5.45 -9.70 8.03
C ASP A 265 4.29 -8.80 8.49
N LYS A 266 3.36 -8.42 7.61
CA LYS A 266 2.09 -7.78 8.04
C LYS A 266 0.89 -8.45 7.39
N LEU A 267 0.33 -9.43 8.10
CA LEU A 267 -0.80 -10.26 7.67
C LEU A 267 -2.06 -9.42 7.34
N LEU A 268 -2.27 -8.28 8.02
CA LEU A 268 -3.32 -7.31 7.67
C LEU A 268 -3.06 -6.60 6.33
N TYR A 269 -1.84 -6.07 6.10
CA TYR A 269 -1.49 -5.42 4.83
C TYR A 269 -1.58 -6.39 3.64
N ARG A 270 -1.33 -7.68 3.87
CA ARG A 270 -1.35 -8.76 2.85
C ARG A 270 -2.74 -9.04 2.28
N LEU A 271 -3.80 -8.86 3.07
CA LEU A 271 -5.18 -9.02 2.60
C LEU A 271 -5.71 -7.75 1.93
N ILE A 272 -5.18 -6.59 2.33
CA ILE A 272 -5.64 -5.28 1.88
C ILE A 272 -4.93 -4.89 0.58
N SER A 273 -3.60 -4.82 0.52
CA SER A 273 -2.88 -4.26 -0.66
C SER A 273 -3.13 -5.03 -1.96
N ILE A 274 -3.16 -6.37 -1.89
CA ILE A 274 -3.39 -7.25 -3.04
C ILE A 274 -4.86 -7.15 -3.51
N ARG A 275 -5.82 -6.94 -2.60
CA ARG A 275 -7.25 -6.73 -2.97
C ARG A 275 -7.48 -5.32 -3.50
N SER A 276 -6.87 -4.33 -2.88
CA SER A 276 -6.92 -2.90 -3.19
C SER A 276 -6.42 -2.58 -4.60
N ILE A 277 -5.24 -3.06 -4.99
CA ILE A 277 -4.69 -2.82 -6.33
C ILE A 277 -5.48 -3.58 -7.40
N SER A 278 -5.99 -4.75 -7.04
CA SER A 278 -6.75 -5.58 -7.97
C SER A 278 -8.08 -4.96 -8.40
N ARG A 279 -8.71 -4.13 -7.54
CA ARG A 279 -9.92 -3.38 -7.89
C ARG A 279 -9.67 -2.20 -8.83
N PHE A 280 -8.47 -1.61 -8.83
CA PHE A 280 -8.19 -0.45 -9.68
C PHE A 280 -8.35 -0.74 -11.18
N PHE A 281 -8.27 -2.01 -11.56
CA PHE A 281 -8.13 -2.38 -12.96
C PHE A 281 -9.38 -3.03 -13.55
N VAL A 282 -10.50 -3.07 -12.81
CA VAL A 282 -11.76 -3.66 -13.27
C VAL A 282 -12.36 -2.89 -14.45
N ASN A 283 -12.17 -1.56 -14.48
CA ASN A 283 -12.77 -0.66 -15.48
C ASN A 283 -11.74 0.02 -16.41
N LEU A 284 -10.49 -0.43 -16.41
CA LEU A 284 -9.43 0.27 -17.15
C LEU A 284 -9.61 0.09 -18.67
N GLU A 285 -9.83 1.19 -19.40
CA GLU A 285 -10.05 1.15 -20.84
C GLU A 285 -8.77 0.79 -21.63
N LYS A 286 -8.95 0.11 -22.77
CA LYS A 286 -7.83 -0.29 -23.66
C LYS A 286 -6.98 0.93 -24.10
N GLU A 287 -7.61 2.09 -24.26
CA GLU A 287 -6.93 3.34 -24.64
C GLU A 287 -5.88 3.75 -23.60
N TYR A 288 -6.13 3.53 -22.31
CA TYR A 288 -5.25 4.01 -21.23
C TYR A 288 -3.97 3.20 -21.20
N ILE A 289 -4.09 1.88 -21.40
CA ILE A 289 -2.93 0.99 -21.61
C ILE A 289 -2.16 1.40 -22.86
N SER A 290 -2.85 1.73 -23.96
CA SER A 290 -2.20 2.18 -25.18
C SER A 290 -1.40 3.47 -24.96
N ARG A 291 -1.93 4.43 -24.20
CA ARG A 291 -1.20 5.65 -23.86
C ARG A 291 -0.03 5.39 -22.90
N LEU A 292 -0.18 4.52 -21.90
CA LEU A 292 0.94 4.09 -21.05
C LEU A 292 2.06 3.43 -21.87
N LYS A 293 1.71 2.64 -22.88
CA LYS A 293 2.69 2.01 -23.79
C LYS A 293 3.52 3.04 -24.56
N THR A 294 2.96 4.19 -24.95
CA THR A 294 3.74 5.20 -25.69
C THR A 294 4.89 5.76 -24.83
N LEU A 295 4.71 5.84 -23.51
CA LEU A 295 5.72 6.28 -22.56
C LEU A 295 6.93 5.32 -22.45
N LEU A 296 6.80 4.07 -22.92
CA LEU A 296 7.93 3.13 -23.01
C LEU A 296 9.02 3.59 -24.00
N THR A 297 8.67 4.47 -24.94
CA THR A 297 9.60 5.05 -25.92
C THR A 297 10.04 6.47 -25.57
N HIS A 298 9.67 6.96 -24.37
CA HIS A 298 9.98 8.32 -23.94
C HIS A 298 11.50 8.56 -23.85
N SER A 299 11.98 9.77 -24.17
CA SER A 299 13.41 10.12 -24.15
C SER A 299 14.03 9.97 -22.75
N ASN A 300 13.32 10.40 -21.71
CA ASN A 300 13.72 10.23 -20.32
C ASN A 300 13.62 8.76 -19.87
N LYS A 301 14.75 8.21 -19.39
CA LYS A 301 14.86 6.84 -18.87
C LYS A 301 13.94 6.56 -17.67
N LEU A 302 13.81 7.50 -16.72
CA LEU A 302 12.97 7.29 -15.53
C LEU A 302 11.51 7.08 -15.90
N ILE A 303 11.04 7.81 -16.91
CA ILE A 303 9.67 7.70 -17.42
C ILE A 303 9.44 6.34 -18.09
N ARG A 304 10.40 5.88 -18.90
CA ARG A 304 10.33 4.54 -19.52
C ARG A 304 10.26 3.44 -18.47
N VAL A 305 11.13 3.50 -17.45
CA VAL A 305 11.17 2.51 -16.37
C VAL A 305 9.90 2.56 -15.54
N GLY A 306 9.49 3.75 -15.07
CA GLY A 306 8.29 3.93 -14.26
C GLY A 306 7.05 3.42 -14.98
N SER A 307 6.90 3.73 -16.27
CA SER A 307 5.79 3.25 -17.09
C SER A 307 5.79 1.73 -17.25
N ALA A 308 6.96 1.13 -17.45
CA ALA A 308 7.10 -0.33 -17.49
C ALA A 308 6.72 -1.00 -16.16
N LEU A 309 7.10 -0.40 -15.04
CA LEU A 309 6.72 -0.90 -13.71
C LEU A 309 5.21 -0.77 -13.45
N ILE A 310 4.59 0.36 -13.83
CA ILE A 310 3.13 0.50 -13.74
C ILE A 310 2.42 -0.53 -14.61
N LEU A 311 2.86 -0.70 -15.86
CA LEU A 311 2.34 -1.76 -16.74
C LEU A 311 2.52 -3.16 -16.15
N LYS A 312 3.62 -3.41 -15.42
CA LYS A 312 3.83 -4.67 -14.69
C LYS A 312 2.78 -4.87 -13.59
N VAL A 313 2.52 -3.83 -12.80
CA VAL A 313 1.50 -3.86 -11.73
C VAL A 313 0.13 -4.15 -12.32
N ILE A 314 -0.25 -3.45 -13.40
CA ILE A 314 -1.54 -3.69 -14.07
C ILE A 314 -1.57 -5.12 -14.64
N ARG A 315 -0.51 -5.56 -15.34
CA ARG A 315 -0.39 -6.93 -15.87
C ARG A 315 -0.55 -7.95 -14.76
N ASN A 316 -0.04 -7.74 -13.55
CA ASN A 316 -0.08 -8.75 -12.51
C ASN A 316 -1.36 -8.74 -11.67
N SER A 317 -2.27 -7.78 -11.90
CA SER A 317 -3.58 -7.75 -11.26
C SER A 317 -4.41 -9.00 -11.59
N SER A 318 -5.03 -9.58 -10.57
CA SER A 318 -5.83 -10.81 -10.62
C SER A 318 -7.24 -10.62 -11.20
N HIS A 319 -7.72 -9.38 -11.34
CA HIS A 319 -9.11 -9.08 -11.71
C HIS A 319 -9.29 -8.72 -13.19
N PHE A 320 -8.21 -8.62 -13.97
CA PHE A 320 -8.30 -8.50 -15.42
C PHE A 320 -8.70 -9.87 -16.00
N PRO A 321 -9.79 -9.99 -16.80
CA PRO A 321 -10.14 -11.23 -17.46
C PRO A 321 -8.95 -11.76 -18.27
N GLY A 322 -8.60 -13.04 -18.08
CA GLY A 322 -7.37 -13.63 -18.62
C GLY A 322 -7.20 -13.44 -20.13
N GLU A 323 -8.29 -13.47 -20.89
CA GLU A 323 -8.30 -13.26 -22.34
C GLU A 323 -7.95 -11.81 -22.72
N ILE A 324 -8.55 -10.82 -22.05
CA ILE A 324 -8.28 -9.39 -22.28
C ILE A 324 -6.84 -9.06 -21.88
N LYS A 325 -6.35 -9.68 -20.81
CA LYS A 325 -4.99 -9.52 -20.29
C LYS A 325 -3.94 -10.05 -21.26
N ILE A 326 -4.20 -11.18 -21.92
CA ILE A 326 -3.32 -11.70 -22.97
C ILE A 326 -3.32 -10.73 -24.15
N GLU A 327 -4.48 -10.30 -24.64
CA GLU A 327 -4.59 -9.38 -25.78
C GLU A 327 -3.92 -8.01 -25.53
N LEU A 328 -4.08 -7.44 -24.33
CA LEU A 328 -3.56 -6.11 -24.02
C LEU A 328 -2.06 -6.09 -23.71
N PHE A 329 -1.54 -7.17 -23.14
CA PHE A 329 -0.16 -7.23 -22.66
C PHE A 329 0.76 -8.12 -23.50
N SER A 330 0.24 -8.84 -24.51
CA SER A 330 1.05 -9.66 -25.43
C SER A 330 2.19 -8.89 -26.07
N ASP A 331 1.92 -7.64 -26.43
CA ASP A 331 2.81 -6.78 -27.23
C ASP A 331 3.63 -5.82 -26.36
N ILE A 332 3.53 -5.91 -25.03
CA ILE A 332 4.42 -5.13 -24.16
C ILE A 332 5.76 -5.82 -24.18
N ARG A 333 6.62 -5.33 -25.07
CA ARG A 333 8.03 -5.66 -25.12
C ARG A 333 8.78 -4.38 -24.80
N ILE A 334 9.42 -4.36 -23.65
CA ILE A 334 10.39 -3.31 -23.34
C ILE A 334 11.76 -3.74 -23.85
N ASP A 335 12.58 -2.77 -24.21
CA ASP A 335 13.98 -3.01 -24.54
C ASP A 335 14.67 -3.67 -23.34
N PHE A 336 15.19 -4.88 -23.54
CA PHE A 336 15.88 -5.64 -22.50
C PHE A 336 17.11 -4.89 -21.97
N SER A 337 17.74 -4.05 -22.81
CA SER A 337 18.91 -3.24 -22.43
C SER A 337 18.60 -2.37 -21.20
N LEU A 338 17.35 -1.90 -21.09
CA LEU A 338 16.88 -1.12 -19.95
C LEU A 338 16.97 -1.93 -18.66
N GLY A 339 16.59 -3.21 -18.65
CA GLY A 339 16.72 -4.07 -17.47
C GLY A 339 18.17 -4.41 -17.14
N ILE A 340 18.98 -4.68 -18.16
CA ILE A 340 20.40 -4.99 -18.02
C ILE A 340 21.19 -3.85 -17.37
N GLU A 341 20.94 -2.60 -17.77
CA GLU A 341 21.59 -1.42 -17.18
C GLU A 341 21.39 -1.32 -15.66
N PHE A 342 20.24 -1.76 -15.15
CA PHE A 342 19.93 -1.76 -13.71
C PHE A 342 20.55 -2.96 -12.99
N ILE A 343 20.63 -4.13 -13.63
CA ILE A 343 21.25 -5.34 -13.05
C ILE A 343 22.74 -5.14 -12.79
N TYR A 344 23.44 -4.36 -13.63
CA TYR A 344 24.87 -4.09 -13.42
C TYR A 344 25.16 -3.09 -12.30
N LYS A 345 24.16 -2.43 -11.74
CA LYS A 345 24.37 -1.55 -10.59
C LYS A 345 24.67 -2.33 -9.31
N GLU A 346 25.37 -1.67 -8.39
CA GLU A 346 25.72 -2.26 -7.09
C GLU A 346 24.52 -2.33 -6.14
N ASP A 347 23.65 -1.33 -6.19
CA ASP A 347 22.48 -1.22 -5.33
C ASP A 347 21.48 -2.36 -5.58
N THR A 348 21.03 -3.01 -4.50
CA THR A 348 20.13 -4.17 -4.59
C THR A 348 18.75 -3.79 -5.12
N LYS A 349 18.23 -2.60 -4.77
CA LYS A 349 16.90 -2.16 -5.22
C LYS A 349 16.91 -1.89 -6.72
N ASP A 350 17.96 -1.25 -7.20
CA ASP A 350 18.19 -1.06 -8.63
C ASP A 350 18.24 -2.41 -9.36
N ARG A 351 18.98 -3.40 -8.83
CA ARG A 351 19.00 -4.75 -9.41
C ARG A 351 17.62 -5.38 -9.48
N LEU A 352 16.81 -5.26 -8.43
CA LEU A 352 15.43 -5.78 -8.40
C LEU A 352 14.54 -5.13 -9.45
N ILE A 353 14.68 -3.81 -9.68
CA ILE A 353 14.01 -3.12 -10.79
C ILE A 353 14.44 -3.75 -12.10
N GLY A 354 15.74 -3.89 -12.33
CA GLY A 354 16.29 -4.48 -13.55
C GLY A 354 15.75 -5.87 -13.85
N ILE A 355 15.74 -6.77 -12.86
CA ILE A 355 15.21 -8.14 -13.00
C ILE A 355 13.71 -8.12 -13.33
N THR A 356 12.96 -7.23 -12.69
CA THR A 356 11.52 -7.08 -12.93
C THR A 356 11.24 -6.60 -14.35
N LEU A 357 12.02 -5.63 -14.83
CA LEU A 357 11.94 -5.15 -16.21
C LEU A 357 12.20 -6.29 -17.20
N LEU A 358 13.20 -7.15 -16.95
CA LEU A 358 13.48 -8.28 -17.84
C LEU A 358 12.29 -9.24 -18.00
N SER A 359 11.40 -9.37 -17.01
CA SER A 359 10.19 -10.20 -17.13
C SER A 359 9.16 -9.67 -18.15
N LEU A 360 9.34 -8.44 -18.62
CA LEU A 360 8.54 -7.77 -19.64
C LEU A 360 9.27 -7.60 -20.97
N SER A 361 10.54 -7.98 -21.06
CA SER A 361 11.36 -7.78 -22.26
C SER A 361 11.29 -8.96 -23.22
N ASP A 362 11.55 -8.71 -24.50
CA ASP A 362 11.98 -9.78 -25.41
C ASP A 362 13.45 -10.08 -25.16
N TYR A 363 13.73 -10.96 -24.20
CA TYR A 363 15.09 -11.25 -23.77
C TYR A 363 15.87 -11.96 -24.89
N PRO A 364 17.09 -11.51 -25.24
CA PRO A 364 17.91 -12.08 -26.31
C PRO A 364 18.56 -13.40 -25.88
N ILE A 365 17.74 -14.42 -25.66
CA ILE A 365 18.17 -15.74 -25.19
C ILE A 365 19.11 -16.43 -26.18
N GLU A 366 19.15 -16.03 -27.46
CA GLU A 366 20.09 -16.61 -28.43
C GLU A 366 21.55 -16.25 -28.14
N ASP A 367 21.81 -15.16 -27.41
CA ASP A 367 23.17 -14.76 -27.04
C ASP A 367 23.64 -15.54 -25.80
N LYS A 368 24.76 -16.24 -25.95
CA LYS A 368 25.40 -16.99 -24.86
C LYS A 368 25.78 -16.11 -23.68
N GLN A 369 26.15 -14.85 -23.89
CA GLN A 369 26.51 -13.94 -22.80
C GLN A 369 25.33 -13.70 -21.86
N TYR A 370 24.13 -13.53 -22.43
CA TYR A 370 22.90 -13.32 -21.67
C TYR A 370 22.38 -14.62 -21.04
N GLN A 371 22.54 -15.77 -21.69
CA GLN A 371 22.32 -17.08 -21.05
C GLN A 371 23.22 -17.26 -19.80
N HIS A 372 24.51 -16.94 -19.91
CA HIS A 372 25.45 -16.98 -18.79
C HIS A 372 25.07 -16.02 -17.68
N LEU A 373 24.55 -14.84 -18.00
CA LEU A 373 24.05 -13.89 -17.02
C LEU A 373 22.93 -14.51 -16.18
N ILE A 374 21.94 -15.14 -16.81
CA ILE A 374 20.83 -15.81 -16.11
C ILE A 374 21.37 -16.91 -15.20
N TRP A 375 22.19 -17.83 -15.72
CA TRP A 375 22.75 -18.94 -14.93
C TRP A 375 23.51 -18.44 -13.71
N ASN A 376 24.40 -17.45 -13.89
CA ASN A 376 25.24 -16.93 -12.81
C ASN A 376 24.40 -16.28 -11.69
N ASN A 377 23.37 -15.50 -12.05
CA ASN A 377 22.56 -14.81 -11.05
C ASN A 377 21.56 -15.76 -10.35
N LEU A 378 21.06 -16.80 -11.03
CA LEU A 378 20.25 -17.86 -10.41
C LEU A 378 21.06 -18.75 -9.47
N GLN A 379 22.34 -18.98 -9.79
CA GLN A 379 23.23 -19.78 -8.95
C GLN A 379 23.62 -19.05 -7.66
N ASN A 380 23.90 -17.75 -7.74
CA ASN A 380 24.40 -16.96 -6.62
C ASN A 380 23.65 -15.62 -6.49
N PRO A 381 22.35 -15.64 -6.10
CA PRO A 381 21.64 -14.40 -5.81
C PRO A 381 22.28 -13.71 -4.60
N LYS A 382 22.42 -12.37 -4.65
CA LYS A 382 23.05 -11.62 -3.55
C LYS A 382 22.18 -11.55 -2.29
N THR A 383 20.86 -11.65 -2.47
CA THR A 383 19.87 -11.57 -1.38
C THR A 383 18.68 -12.51 -1.67
N GLU A 384 17.92 -12.86 -0.64
CA GLU A 384 16.67 -13.63 -0.80
C GLU A 384 15.64 -12.91 -1.68
N ALA A 385 15.56 -11.58 -1.59
CA ALA A 385 14.69 -10.78 -2.44
C ALA A 385 15.10 -10.88 -3.92
N GLU A 386 16.41 -10.91 -4.18
CA GLU A 386 16.94 -11.08 -5.53
C GLU A 386 16.67 -12.49 -6.07
N GLU A 387 16.81 -13.54 -5.25
CA GLU A 387 16.42 -14.91 -5.63
C GLU A 387 14.94 -14.98 -6.04
N LYS A 388 14.05 -14.39 -5.23
CA LYS A 388 12.61 -14.31 -5.55
C LYS A 388 12.35 -13.58 -6.85
N ALA A 389 13.09 -12.49 -7.12
CA ALA A 389 12.96 -11.75 -8.37
C ALA A 389 13.39 -12.58 -9.58
N TRP A 390 14.50 -13.31 -9.49
CA TRP A 390 14.95 -14.18 -10.57
C TRP A 390 14.03 -15.37 -10.82
N ASN A 391 13.49 -15.94 -9.74
CA ASN A 391 12.44 -16.97 -9.83
C ASN A 391 11.22 -16.45 -10.59
N LYS A 392 10.72 -15.27 -10.19
CA LYS A 392 9.58 -14.62 -10.84
C LYS A 392 9.88 -14.26 -12.30
N PHE A 393 11.10 -13.82 -12.60
CA PHE A 393 11.56 -13.62 -13.97
C PHE A 393 11.44 -14.90 -14.80
N LEU A 394 11.93 -16.05 -14.31
CA LEU A 394 11.81 -17.33 -15.02
C LEU A 394 10.35 -17.78 -15.20
N GLU A 395 9.50 -17.53 -14.21
CA GLU A 395 8.07 -17.86 -14.26
C GLU A 395 7.34 -17.03 -15.33
N GLU A 396 7.65 -15.73 -15.44
CA GLU A 396 6.85 -14.76 -16.18
C GLU A 396 7.39 -14.36 -17.55
N ILE A 397 8.68 -14.62 -17.82
CA ILE A 397 9.32 -14.22 -19.07
C ILE A 397 8.65 -14.90 -20.29
N PRO A 398 8.28 -14.13 -21.34
CA PRO A 398 7.80 -14.70 -22.57
C PRO A 398 8.84 -15.63 -23.22
N MET A 399 8.43 -16.85 -23.54
CA MET A 399 9.26 -17.83 -24.25
C MET A 399 8.66 -18.05 -25.63
N ASP A 400 9.00 -17.16 -26.57
CA ASP A 400 8.46 -17.19 -27.92
C ASP A 400 8.82 -18.51 -28.63
N SER A 401 7.89 -19.04 -29.43
CA SER A 401 8.03 -20.37 -30.07
C SER A 401 9.26 -20.50 -30.94
N GLU A 402 9.63 -19.42 -31.64
CA GLU A 402 10.85 -19.34 -32.46
C GLU A 402 12.13 -19.52 -31.62
N LYS A 403 12.09 -19.18 -30.33
CA LYS A 403 13.22 -19.25 -29.39
C LYS A 403 13.13 -20.45 -28.44
N HIS A 404 12.13 -21.33 -28.57
CA HIS A 404 11.91 -22.48 -27.68
C HIS A 404 13.15 -23.36 -27.53
N PHE A 405 13.91 -23.62 -28.60
CA PHE A 405 15.12 -24.44 -28.53
C PHE A 405 16.21 -23.82 -27.63
N MET A 406 16.38 -22.50 -27.69
CA MET A 406 17.34 -21.77 -26.83
C MET A 406 16.89 -21.77 -25.38
N TRP A 407 15.60 -21.47 -25.13
CA TRP A 407 15.02 -21.54 -23.79
C TRP A 407 15.12 -22.93 -23.18
N ARG A 408 14.79 -23.96 -23.96
CA ARG A 408 14.93 -25.37 -23.57
C ARG A 408 16.36 -25.69 -23.17
N THR A 409 17.35 -25.28 -23.98
CA THR A 409 18.77 -25.50 -23.68
C THR A 409 19.17 -24.83 -22.36
N LEU A 410 18.74 -23.59 -22.13
CA LEU A 410 18.99 -22.88 -20.88
C LEU A 410 18.42 -23.63 -19.66
N LEU A 411 17.17 -24.10 -19.77
CA LEU A 411 16.46 -24.80 -18.69
C LEU A 411 17.06 -26.19 -18.43
N GLU A 412 17.43 -26.94 -19.47
CA GLU A 412 18.12 -28.23 -19.32
C GLU A 412 19.46 -28.06 -18.56
N GLU A 413 20.23 -27.02 -18.87
CA GLU A 413 21.50 -26.75 -18.18
C GLU A 413 21.31 -26.39 -16.70
N ILE A 414 20.20 -25.75 -16.34
CA ILE A 414 19.82 -25.53 -14.93
C ILE A 414 19.51 -26.88 -14.26
N LEU A 415 18.64 -27.68 -14.88
CA LEU A 415 18.16 -28.95 -14.34
C LEU A 415 19.26 -30.03 -14.23
N ARG A 416 20.29 -29.98 -15.07
CA ARG A 416 21.45 -30.88 -15.01
C ARG A 416 22.36 -30.63 -13.80
N LYS A 417 22.21 -29.51 -13.09
CA LYS A 417 23.08 -29.11 -11.98
C LYS A 417 22.28 -28.90 -10.68
N PRO A 418 21.57 -29.91 -10.15
CA PRO A 418 20.69 -29.75 -8.99
C PRO A 418 21.44 -29.38 -7.70
N ALA A 419 22.74 -29.65 -7.60
CA ALA A 419 23.56 -29.25 -6.45
C ALA A 419 23.92 -27.75 -6.44
N VAL A 420 23.67 -27.05 -7.54
CA VAL A 420 24.13 -25.66 -7.78
C VAL A 420 23.01 -24.65 -7.59
N TYR A 421 21.76 -25.07 -7.81
CA TYR A 421 20.59 -24.19 -7.76
C TYR A 421 19.68 -24.54 -6.58
N SER A 422 18.94 -23.55 -6.07
CA SER A 422 17.94 -23.80 -5.03
C SER A 422 16.78 -24.64 -5.56
N SER A 423 16.05 -25.27 -4.64
CA SER A 423 14.87 -26.09 -5.00
C SER A 423 13.77 -25.28 -5.69
N SER A 424 13.64 -23.99 -5.36
CA SER A 424 12.69 -23.07 -5.98
C SER A 424 13.01 -22.86 -7.46
N VAL A 425 14.28 -22.55 -7.78
CA VAL A 425 14.77 -22.40 -9.16
C VAL A 425 14.57 -23.69 -9.95
N LEU A 426 14.94 -24.84 -9.39
CA LEU A 426 14.82 -26.14 -10.07
C LEU A 426 13.36 -26.51 -10.37
N ARG A 427 12.44 -26.24 -9.43
CA ARG A 427 11.00 -26.46 -9.63
C ARG A 427 10.49 -25.61 -10.80
N ILE A 428 10.77 -24.31 -10.79
CA ILE A 428 10.32 -23.38 -11.84
C ILE A 428 10.92 -23.77 -13.18
N ALA A 429 12.22 -24.09 -13.22
CA ALA A 429 12.89 -24.50 -14.44
C ALA A 429 12.24 -25.77 -15.04
N MET A 430 11.84 -26.73 -14.19
CA MET A 430 11.12 -27.92 -14.63
C MET A 430 9.74 -27.58 -15.18
N GLU A 431 8.96 -26.75 -14.48
CA GLU A 431 7.63 -26.31 -14.93
C GLU A 431 7.69 -25.63 -16.30
N ARG A 432 8.62 -24.68 -16.48
CA ARG A 432 8.82 -23.98 -17.76
C ARG A 432 9.34 -24.91 -18.86
N TYR A 433 10.20 -25.87 -18.52
CA TYR A 433 10.70 -26.87 -19.47
C TYR A 433 9.56 -27.75 -19.99
N LEU A 434 8.70 -28.25 -19.09
CA LEU A 434 7.52 -29.04 -19.44
C LEU A 434 6.53 -28.24 -20.28
N GLU A 435 6.38 -26.93 -20.03
CA GLU A 435 5.54 -26.06 -20.87
C GLU A 435 6.05 -25.98 -22.31
N ILE A 436 7.35 -25.82 -22.51
CA ILE A 436 7.95 -25.80 -23.86
C ILE A 436 7.78 -27.15 -24.55
N VAL A 437 8.08 -28.25 -23.85
CA VAL A 437 7.98 -29.61 -24.40
C VAL A 437 6.54 -30.00 -24.70
N GLY A 438 5.56 -29.58 -23.90
CA GLY A 438 4.14 -29.84 -24.16
C GLY A 438 3.53 -29.04 -25.31
N LYS A 439 4.22 -27.99 -25.78
CA LYS A 439 3.83 -27.12 -26.91
C LYS A 439 4.64 -27.36 -28.19
N SER A 440 5.63 -28.26 -28.16
CA SER A 440 6.41 -28.70 -29.33
C SER A 440 5.98 -30.08 -29.80
#